data_AF-A0A085EXH5-F1
#
_entry.id   AF-A0A085EXH5-F1
#
_cell.length_a   1.000
_cell.length_b   1.000
_cell.length_c   1.000
_cell.angle_alpha   90.00
_cell.angle_beta   90.00
_cell.angle_gamma   90.00
#
_symmetry.space_group_name_H-M   'P 1'
#
loop_
_entity.id
_entity.type
_entity.pdbx_description
1 polymer ?
#
loop_
_entity_poly.entity_id
_entity_poly.type
_entity_poly.pdbx_seq_one_letter_code
_entity_poly.pdbx_strand_id
1 'polypeptide(L)' 'MPQSPSLPAILGRLRFLGTLMLGAYLLINALLALLSPLTAGWSTWSVTALAVPPMVLGMVYLVIPIARRGTA' A
#
# COMPACT_ATOMS: atom_id res chain seq x y z
N MET A 1 -25.75 19.71 -10.17
CA MET A 1 -24.51 20.29 -10.69
C MET A 1 -23.33 19.54 -10.08
N PRO A 2 -22.42 18.93 -10.86
CA PRO A 2 -21.19 18.40 -10.29
C PRO A 2 -20.39 19.56 -9.71
N GLN A 3 -20.16 19.55 -8.40
CA GLN A 3 -19.38 20.58 -7.74
C GLN A 3 -17.92 20.44 -8.19
N SER A 4 -17.34 21.50 -8.76
CA SER A 4 -15.91 21.53 -9.09
C SER A 4 -15.09 21.29 -7.82
N PRO A 5 -14.13 20.35 -7.81
CA PRO A 5 -13.34 20.05 -6.63
C PRO A 5 -12.60 21.32 -6.17
N SER A 6 -12.76 21.67 -4.89
CA SER A 6 -12.05 22.79 -4.28
C SER A 6 -10.59 22.39 -4.01
N LEU A 7 -9.66 23.36 -4.07
CA LEU A 7 -8.22 23.14 -3.81
C LEU A 7 -7.92 22.37 -2.51
N PRO A 8 -8.61 22.61 -1.37
CA PRO A 8 -8.41 21.84 -0.14
C PRO A 8 -8.78 20.35 -0.30
N ALA A 9 -9.82 20.04 -1.07
CA ALA A 9 -10.24 18.65 -1.32
C ALA A 9 -9.22 17.90 -2.18
N ILE A 10 -8.59 18.58 -3.15
CA ILE A 10 -7.52 18.02 -3.98
C ILE A 10 -6.29 17.72 -3.11
N LEU A 11 -5.90 18.66 -2.24
CA LEU A 11 -4.73 18.50 -1.38
C LEU A 11 -4.90 17.36 -0.35
N GLY A 12 -6.10 17.21 0.23
CA GLY A 12 -6.43 16.08 1.10
C GLY A 12 -6.34 14.73 0.38
N ARG A 13 -6.84 14.67 -0.87
CA ARG A 13 -6.74 13.46 -1.70
C ARG A 13 -5.30 13.12 -2.09
N LEU A 14 -4.47 14.13 -2.39
CA LEU A 14 -3.05 13.93 -2.69
C LEU A 14 -2.27 13.42 -1.48
N ARG A 15 -2.52 13.96 -0.28
CA ARG A 15 -1.90 13.48 0.97
C ARG A 15 -2.26 12.02 1.27
N PHE A 16 -3.54 11.68 1.13
CA PHE A 16 -4.01 10.31 1.27
C PHE A 16 -3.32 9.39 0.26
N LEU A 17 -3.29 9.78 -1.02
CA LEU A 17 -2.66 9.00 -2.08
C LEU A 17 -1.16 8.81 -1.84
N GLY A 18 -0.45 9.87 -1.44
CA GLY A 18 0.98 9.80 -1.11
C GLY A 18 1.25 8.87 0.06
N THR A 19 0.42 8.90 1.11
CA THR A 19 0.57 8.02 2.27
C THR A 19 0.31 6.56 1.89
N LEU A 20 -0.71 6.29 1.07
CA LEU A 20 -0.97 4.96 0.54
C LEU A 20 0.19 4.45 -0.33
N MET A 21 0.70 5.27 -1.25
CA MET A 21 1.83 4.88 -2.10
C MET A 21 3.07 4.54 -1.28
N LEU A 22 3.40 5.39 -0.30
CA LEU A 22 4.57 5.18 0.55
C LEU A 22 4.40 3.93 1.40
N GLY A 23 3.25 3.76 2.05
CA GLY A 23 2.95 2.58 2.86
C GLY A 23 2.93 1.30 2.02
N ALA A 24 2.40 1.36 0.80
CA ALA A 24 2.45 0.25 -0.16
C ALA A 24 3.89 -0.13 -0.46
N TYR A 25 4.66 0.82 -0.94
CA TYR A 25 6.01 0.56 -1.40
C TYR A 25 6.86 -0.06 -0.29
N LEU A 26 6.78 0.47 0.93
CA LEU A 26 7.51 -0.06 2.09
C LEU A 26 7.05 -1.46 2.47
N LEU A 27 5.73 -1.68 2.57
CA LEU A 27 5.18 -2.99 2.95
C LEU A 27 5.57 -4.08 1.95
N ILE A 28 5.48 -3.76 0.65
CA ILE A 28 5.81 -4.66 -0.45
C ILE A 28 7.27 -5.04 -0.39
N ASN A 29 8.16 -4.04 -0.37
CA ASN A 29 9.60 -4.30 -0.33
C ASN A 29 10.02 -5.04 0.93
N ALA A 30 9.43 -4.73 2.09
CA ALA A 30 9.72 -5.46 3.33
C ALA A 30 9.30 -6.93 3.25
N LEU A 31 8.11 -7.22 2.72
CA LEU A 31 7.65 -8.59 2.51
C LEU A 31 8.54 -9.34 1.52
N LEU A 32 8.83 -8.75 0.36
CA LEU A 32 9.71 -9.38 -0.62
C LEU A 32 11.14 -9.59 -0.09
N ALA A 33 11.69 -8.64 0.67
CA ALA A 33 12.99 -8.79 1.28
C ALA A 33 13.02 -9.93 2.30
N LEU A 34 11.94 -10.07 3.10
CA LEU A 34 11.79 -11.15 4.07
C LEU A 34 11.59 -12.51 3.40
N LEU A 35 10.85 -12.55 2.29
CA LEU A 35 10.57 -13.76 1.51
C LEU A 35 11.75 -14.16 0.62
N SER A 36 12.59 -13.20 0.19
CA SER A 36 13.71 -13.41 -0.73
C SER A 36 14.61 -14.62 -0.40
N PRO A 37 15.07 -14.82 0.86
CA PRO A 37 15.89 -15.99 1.18
C PRO A 37 15.11 -17.31 1.11
N LEU A 38 13.79 -17.32 1.31
CA LEU A 38 12.96 -18.52 1.25
C LEU A 38 12.48 -18.84 -0.17
N THR A 39 12.26 -17.82 -1.00
CA THR A 39 11.75 -17.96 -2.36
C THR A 39 12.86 -17.97 -3.41
N ALA A 40 14.11 -18.21 -3.01
CA ALA A 40 15.25 -18.27 -3.91
C ALA A 40 15.05 -19.41 -4.94
N GLY A 41 15.02 -19.05 -6.23
CA GLY A 41 14.79 -19.99 -7.33
C GLY A 41 13.32 -20.30 -7.63
N TRP A 42 12.37 -19.68 -6.92
CA TRP A 42 10.95 -19.85 -7.22
C TRP A 42 10.55 -19.06 -8.47
N SER A 43 9.56 -19.56 -9.20
CA SER A 43 8.88 -18.80 -10.25
C SER A 43 8.21 -17.57 -9.64
N THR A 44 8.22 -16.45 -10.36
CA THR A 44 7.55 -15.20 -9.97
C THR A 44 6.10 -15.44 -9.55
N TRP A 45 5.40 -16.36 -10.20
CA TRP A 45 4.01 -16.73 -9.87
C TRP A 45 3.86 -17.32 -8.47
N SER A 46 4.80 -18.17 -8.05
CA SER A 46 4.78 -18.78 -6.72
C SER A 46 5.10 -17.75 -5.64
N VAL A 47 6.05 -16.86 -5.92
CA VAL A 47 6.41 -15.76 -5.01
C VAL A 47 5.25 -14.79 -4.83
N THR A 48 4.59 -14.39 -5.93
CA THR A 48 3.44 -13.47 -5.84
C THR A 48 2.23 -14.14 -5.18
N ALA A 49 1.95 -15.40 -5.47
CA ALA A 49 0.87 -16.14 -4.80
C ALA A 49 1.07 -16.20 -3.27
N LEU A 50 2.31 -16.30 -2.80
CA LEU A 50 2.64 -16.32 -1.38
C LEU A 50 2.70 -14.91 -0.76
N ALA A 51 3.23 -13.93 -1.48
CA ALA A 51 3.43 -12.57 -0.99
C ALA A 51 2.13 -11.73 -0.98
N VAL A 52 1.22 -11.95 -1.93
CA VAL A 52 0.01 -11.14 -2.08
C VAL A 52 -0.95 -11.24 -0.87
N PRO A 53 -1.27 -12.43 -0.33
CA PRO A 53 -2.16 -12.54 0.83
C PRO A 53 -1.71 -11.71 2.05
N PRO A 54 -0.46 -11.79 2.55
CA PRO A 54 0.00 -10.94 3.65
C PRO A 54 0.09 -9.46 3.26
N MET A 55 0.38 -9.15 1.99
CA MET A 55 0.46 -7.79 1.48
C MET A 55 -0.92 -7.09 1.50
N VAL A 56 -1.99 -7.80 1.14
CA VAL A 56 -3.38 -7.29 1.23
C VAL A 56 -3.79 -7.12 2.69
N LEU A 57 -3.44 -8.06 3.57
CA LEU A 57 -3.71 -7.93 5.01
C LEU A 57 -3.00 -6.70 5.59
N GLY A 58 -1.71 -6.51 5.31
CA GLY A 58 -0.97 -5.32 5.77
C GLY A 58 -1.55 -4.03 5.22
N MET A 59 -2.06 -4.03 3.98
CA MET A 59 -2.76 -2.89 3.41
C MET A 59 -4.02 -2.52 4.19
N VAL A 60 -4.92 -3.48 4.41
CA VAL A 60 -6.23 -3.25 5.01
C VAL A 60 -6.10 -2.88 6.49
N TYR A 61 -5.22 -3.55 7.22
CA TYR A 61 -5.12 -3.41 8.68
C TYR A 61 -4.06 -2.39 9.14
N LEU A 62 -3.08 -2.05 8.30
CA LEU A 62 -1.99 -1.14 8.69
C LEU A 62 -1.98 0.13 7.83
N VAL A 63 -1.81 0.00 6.51
CA VAL A 63 -1.56 1.14 5.62
C VAL A 63 -2.78 2.05 5.47
N ILE A 64 -3.95 1.48 5.19
CA ILE A 64 -5.21 2.23 5.03
C ILE A 64 -5.59 3.00 6.31
N PRO A 65 -5.61 2.40 7.51
CA PRO A 65 -5.95 3.15 8.72
C PRO A 65 -4.94 4.26 9.04
N ILE A 66 -3.64 4.05 8.79
CA ILE A 66 -2.62 5.11 8.95
C ILE A 66 -2.89 6.26 7.96
N ALA A 67 -3.17 5.95 6.69
CA ALA A 67 -3.47 6.95 5.68
C ALA A 67 -4.75 7.75 5.99
N ARG A 68 -5.77 7.10 6.58
CA ARG A 68 -7.01 7.77 7.00
C ARG A 68 -6.84 8.65 8.25
N ARG A 69 -5.95 8.28 9.17
CA ARG A 69 -5.64 9.10 10.37
C ARG A 69 -4.94 10.41 10.01
N GLY A 70 -4.14 10.46 8.95
CA GLY A 70 -3.43 11.68 8.51
C GLY A 70 -4.29 12.73 7.77
N THR A 71 -5.59 12.43 7.58
CA THR A 71 -6.59 13.29 6.92
C THR A 71 -7.71 13.77 7.85
N ALA A 72 -7.73 13.34 9.12
CA ALA A 72 -8.61 13.83 10.17
C ALA A 72 -7.96 15.02 10.90
#